data_AF-A0A2D9H063-F1
#
_entry.id   AF-A0A2D9H063-F1
#
_cell.length_a   1.000
_cell.length_b   1.000
_cell.length_c   1.000
_cell.angle_alpha   90.00
_cell.angle_beta   90.00
_cell.angle_gamma   90.00
#
_symmetry.space_group_name_H-M   'P 1'
#
loop_
_entity.id
_entity.type
_entity.pdbx_description
1 polymer ?
#
loop_
_entity_poly.entity_id
_entity_poly.type
_entity_poly.pdbx_seq_one_letter_code
_entity_poly.pdbx_strand_id
1 'polypeptide(L)'
;MASIITRRRRARRENTEQECAASMPAVLPVVTMTVQADATLRVVVDGEPFGPPTFAPPWQRHSFAQIISEVVEQRDSPVRVVVHELDGTVYTDIVTAPLHPVSLDQSPPTGPRASVEDGDSARDATEPSHPRALQSAEGFVPGEEVAVAVIVRHAAASGDGAARAQIEPGLLDLSPTHEVILLGRVSGTCVIGHPA
;
A
#
# COMPACT_ATOMS: atom_id res chain seq x y z
N MET A 1 -31.02 36.39 -45.71
CA MET A 1 -31.24 35.74 -44.40
C MET A 1 -31.83 34.35 -44.63
N ALA A 2 -31.44 33.39 -43.77
CA ALA A 2 -32.04 32.05 -43.56
C ALA A 2 -31.69 30.88 -44.52
N SER A 3 -30.47 30.35 -44.40
CA SER A 3 -30.12 29.04 -43.82
C SER A 3 -31.14 27.86 -43.77
N ILE A 4 -30.63 26.70 -44.27
CA ILE A 4 -30.76 25.26 -43.91
C ILE A 4 -32.10 24.49 -43.97
N ILE A 5 -32.06 23.30 -44.61
CA ILE A 5 -32.25 21.94 -44.00
C ILE A 5 -31.96 20.85 -45.07
N THR A 6 -30.83 20.15 -44.97
CA THR A 6 -30.67 18.77 -44.45
C THR A 6 -31.18 17.65 -45.37
N ARG A 7 -30.24 16.86 -45.92
CA ARG A 7 -30.40 15.41 -46.19
C ARG A 7 -29.02 14.79 -46.45
N ARG A 8 -28.33 14.37 -45.38
CA ARG A 8 -27.28 13.34 -45.47
C ARG A 8 -27.84 12.07 -44.85
N ARG A 9 -28.26 11.13 -45.71
CA ARG A 9 -28.64 9.75 -45.34
C ARG A 9 -27.46 8.83 -45.60
N ARG A 10 -27.41 7.76 -44.79
CA ARG A 10 -26.47 6.60 -44.77
C ARG A 10 -25.15 6.92 -44.08
N ALA A 11 -25.00 6.68 -42.78
CA ALA A 11 -25.09 5.39 -42.06
C ALA A 11 -24.11 4.33 -42.59
N ARG A 12 -23.20 3.95 -41.69
CA ARG A 12 -22.68 2.58 -41.53
C ARG A 12 -21.59 2.14 -42.50
N ARG A 13 -20.44 2.79 -42.44
CA ARG A 13 -19.05 2.34 -42.73
C ARG A 13 -18.20 3.40 -42.02
N GLU A 14 -17.35 3.18 -41.04
CA GLU A 14 -16.44 2.08 -40.76
C GLU A 14 -16.54 1.68 -39.27
N ASN A 15 -16.99 0.46 -38.98
CA ASN A 15 -16.90 -0.15 -37.64
C ASN A 15 -16.21 -1.52 -37.80
N THR A 16 -15.18 -1.55 -38.65
CA THR A 16 -14.54 -2.78 -39.14
C THR A 16 -13.02 -2.60 -39.25
N GLU A 17 -12.42 -1.89 -38.30
CA GLU A 17 -10.98 -1.96 -38.05
C GLU A 17 -10.67 -2.52 -36.65
N GLN A 18 -11.71 -2.90 -35.89
CA GLN A 18 -11.57 -3.53 -34.58
C GLN A 18 -11.43 -5.05 -34.69
N GLU A 19 -10.54 -5.56 -35.56
CA GLU A 19 -10.26 -7.00 -35.60
C GLU A 19 -8.86 -7.29 -36.15
N CYS A 20 -7.85 -7.11 -35.29
CA CYS A 20 -6.71 -8.04 -35.11
C CYS A 20 -5.73 -7.46 -34.08
N ALA A 21 -6.23 -6.93 -32.95
CA ALA A 21 -5.40 -6.94 -31.77
C ALA A 21 -5.41 -8.39 -31.30
N ALA A 22 -4.44 -9.18 -31.77
CA ALA A 22 -4.13 -10.46 -31.14
C ALA A 22 -4.15 -10.19 -29.63
N SER A 23 -5.11 -10.79 -28.92
CA SER A 23 -5.21 -10.66 -27.48
C SER A 23 -4.00 -11.40 -26.92
N MET A 24 -2.87 -10.70 -26.89
CA MET A 24 -1.69 -11.20 -26.22
C MET A 24 -2.11 -11.36 -24.76
N PRO A 25 -1.94 -12.57 -24.19
CA PRO A 25 -2.21 -12.75 -22.77
C PRO A 25 -1.41 -11.70 -22.00
N ALA A 26 -2.04 -11.06 -21.01
CA ALA A 26 -1.34 -10.08 -20.20
C ALA A 26 -0.13 -10.75 -19.54
N VAL A 27 1.08 -10.37 -19.98
CA VAL A 27 2.33 -10.86 -19.40
C VAL A 27 2.68 -9.92 -18.25
N LEU A 28 2.64 -10.44 -17.03
CA LEU A 28 3.12 -9.73 -15.85
C LEU A 28 4.65 -9.60 -15.94
N PRO A 29 5.22 -8.38 -15.84
CA PRO A 29 6.65 -8.19 -15.69
C PRO A 29 7.20 -9.04 -14.54
N VAL A 30 8.36 -9.64 -14.73
CA VAL A 30 8.97 -10.58 -13.78
C VAL A 30 10.20 -9.96 -13.16
N VAL A 31 10.16 -9.72 -11.85
CA VAL A 31 11.30 -9.28 -11.05
C VAL A 31 11.93 -10.48 -10.38
N THR A 32 13.12 -10.87 -10.80
CA THR A 32 13.90 -11.95 -10.20
C THR A 32 14.98 -11.36 -9.31
N MET A 33 14.95 -11.71 -8.03
CA MET A 33 15.87 -11.26 -7.01
C MET A 33 16.66 -12.45 -6.49
N THR A 34 17.99 -12.40 -6.54
CA THR A 34 18.86 -13.50 -6.10
C THR A 34 19.81 -13.00 -5.02
N VAL A 35 19.62 -13.51 -3.80
CA VAL A 35 20.50 -13.18 -2.67
C VAL A 35 21.85 -13.87 -2.87
N GLN A 36 22.91 -13.08 -2.82
CA GLN A 36 24.29 -13.53 -2.97
C GLN A 36 24.94 -13.81 -1.61
N ALA A 37 26.02 -14.58 -1.60
CA ALA A 37 26.70 -15.01 -0.37
C ALA A 37 27.35 -13.85 0.40
N ASP A 38 27.62 -12.73 -0.27
CA ASP A 38 28.16 -11.49 0.32
C ASP A 38 27.07 -10.55 0.84
N ALA A 39 25.83 -11.06 1.01
CA ALA A 39 24.64 -10.32 1.40
C ALA A 39 24.17 -9.24 0.40
N THR A 40 24.78 -9.18 -0.79
CA THR A 40 24.27 -8.34 -1.89
C THR A 40 23.13 -9.03 -2.61
N LEU A 41 22.39 -8.25 -3.39
CA LEU A 41 21.26 -8.71 -4.16
C LEU A 41 21.48 -8.48 -5.65
N ARG A 42 21.39 -9.55 -6.42
CA ARG A 42 21.33 -9.46 -7.88
C ARG A 42 19.87 -9.36 -8.31
N VAL A 43 19.53 -8.32 -9.06
CA VAL A 43 18.16 -8.08 -9.53
C VAL A 43 18.13 -8.12 -11.05
N VAL A 44 17.13 -8.81 -11.58
CA VAL A 44 16.84 -8.91 -13.01
C VAL A 44 15.36 -8.65 -13.23
N VAL A 45 15.01 -7.73 -14.12
CA VAL A 45 13.63 -7.41 -14.50
C VAL A 45 13.43 -7.81 -15.95
N ASP A 46 12.52 -8.75 -16.21
CA ASP A 46 12.25 -9.30 -17.55
C ASP A 46 13.49 -9.80 -18.32
N GLY A 47 14.49 -10.29 -17.58
CA GLY A 47 15.76 -10.76 -18.14
C GLY A 47 16.88 -9.71 -18.18
N GLU A 48 16.56 -8.43 -17.94
CA GLU A 48 17.53 -7.34 -17.95
C GLU A 48 18.07 -7.02 -16.54
N PRO A 49 19.38 -6.81 -16.36
CA PRO A 49 19.94 -6.42 -15.07
C PRO A 49 19.37 -5.08 -14.59
N PHE A 50 18.90 -5.06 -13.33
CA PHE A 50 18.38 -3.86 -12.70
C PHE A 50 19.31 -3.42 -11.56
N GLY A 51 20.18 -2.47 -11.86
CA GLY A 51 21.20 -1.97 -10.93
C GLY A 51 20.68 -0.88 -9.99
N PRO A 52 21.40 -0.61 -8.88
CA PRO A 52 21.10 0.51 -8.00
C PRO A 52 21.24 1.85 -8.74
N PRO A 53 20.52 2.89 -8.29
CA PRO A 53 20.70 4.25 -8.80
C PRO A 53 22.16 4.68 -8.76
N THR A 54 22.54 5.58 -9.67
CA THR A 54 23.92 6.11 -9.71
C THR A 54 24.31 6.66 -8.34
N PHE A 55 25.46 6.24 -7.82
CA PHE A 55 26.01 6.60 -6.50
C PHE A 55 25.31 5.97 -5.28
N ALA A 56 24.30 5.11 -5.47
CA ALA A 56 23.74 4.32 -4.40
C ALA A 56 24.62 3.08 -4.09
N PRO A 57 24.59 2.56 -2.86
CA PRO A 57 25.24 1.29 -2.54
C PRO A 57 24.65 0.13 -3.38
N PRO A 58 25.36 -1.00 -3.50
CA PRO A 58 24.82 -2.21 -4.10
C PRO A 58 23.49 -2.59 -3.46
N TRP A 59 22.60 -3.21 -4.24
CA TRP A 59 21.35 -3.72 -3.69
C TRP A 59 21.61 -4.71 -2.58
N GLN A 60 20.81 -4.61 -1.53
CA GLN A 60 20.80 -5.53 -0.40
C GLN A 60 19.39 -6.05 -0.20
N ARG A 61 19.24 -7.04 0.68
CA ARG A 61 17.93 -7.65 0.96
C ARG A 61 16.90 -6.63 1.46
N HIS A 62 17.32 -5.62 2.21
CA HIS A 62 16.44 -4.54 2.67
C HIS A 62 15.92 -3.66 1.53
N SER A 63 16.57 -3.66 0.36
CA SER A 63 16.18 -2.86 -0.81
C SER A 63 14.99 -3.47 -1.56
N PHE A 64 14.47 -4.64 -1.17
CA PHE A 64 13.39 -5.34 -1.87
C PHE A 64 12.17 -4.45 -2.15
N ALA A 65 11.66 -3.78 -1.11
CA ALA A 65 10.47 -2.94 -1.25
C ALA A 65 10.71 -1.76 -2.21
N GLN A 66 11.90 -1.15 -2.16
CA GLN A 66 12.29 -0.07 -3.05
C GLN A 66 12.32 -0.54 -4.50
N ILE A 67 13.01 -1.66 -4.77
CA ILE A 67 13.14 -2.22 -6.13
C ILE A 67 11.77 -2.56 -6.70
N ILE A 68 10.91 -3.22 -5.92
CA ILE A 68 9.56 -3.58 -6.37
C ILE A 68 8.75 -2.31 -6.67
N SER A 69 8.83 -1.30 -5.80
CA SER A 69 8.11 -0.04 -5.99
C SER A 69 8.58 0.69 -7.26
N GLU A 70 9.89 0.80 -7.47
CA GLU A 70 10.47 1.42 -8.67
C GLU A 70 10.05 0.68 -9.94
N VAL A 71 10.03 -0.65 -9.94
CA VAL A 71 9.60 -1.42 -11.11
C VAL A 71 8.10 -1.30 -11.36
N VAL A 72 7.27 -1.36 -10.31
CA VAL A 72 5.81 -1.17 -10.44
C VAL A 72 5.50 0.22 -10.99
N GLU A 73 6.20 1.26 -10.53
CA GLU A 73 6.04 2.63 -11.03
C GLU A 73 6.53 2.76 -12.48
N GLN A 74 7.69 2.18 -12.83
CA GLN A 74 8.22 2.23 -14.20
C GLN A 74 7.37 1.46 -15.21
N ARG A 75 6.71 0.37 -14.79
CA ARG A 75 5.93 -0.52 -15.65
C ARG A 75 4.42 -0.24 -15.62
N ASP A 76 3.96 0.59 -14.69
CA ASP A 76 2.54 0.95 -14.48
C ASP A 76 1.60 -0.27 -14.52
N SER A 77 2.05 -1.39 -13.92
CA SER A 77 1.34 -2.68 -13.96
C SER A 77 1.73 -3.56 -12.77
N PRO A 78 0.89 -4.55 -12.41
CA PRO A 78 1.26 -5.55 -11.42
C PRO A 78 2.49 -6.34 -11.87
N VAL A 79 3.37 -6.70 -10.93
CA VAL A 79 4.62 -7.41 -11.21
C VAL A 79 4.67 -8.74 -10.46
N ARG A 80 5.22 -9.78 -11.09
CA ARG A 80 5.53 -11.05 -10.43
C ARG A 80 6.93 -10.98 -9.85
N VAL A 81 7.07 -11.16 -8.55
CA VAL A 81 8.36 -11.18 -7.85
C VAL A 81 8.75 -12.63 -7.58
N VAL A 82 9.99 -12.99 -7.92
CA VAL A 82 10.60 -14.29 -7.61
C VAL A 82 11.88 -14.03 -6.84
N VAL A 83 11.95 -14.51 -5.59
CA VAL A 83 13.12 -14.35 -4.73
C VAL A 83 13.78 -15.71 -4.53
N HIS A 84 15.06 -15.79 -4.91
CA HIS A 84 15.94 -16.92 -4.63
C HIS A 84 16.81 -16.60 -3.41
N GLU A 85 16.63 -17.38 -2.35
CA GLU A 85 17.41 -17.28 -1.11
C GLU A 85 18.65 -18.19 -1.15
N LEU A 86 19.59 -17.95 -0.23
CA LEU A 86 20.86 -18.69 -0.14
C LEU A 86 20.70 -20.16 0.25
N ASP A 87 19.63 -20.49 0.95
CA ASP A 87 19.27 -21.87 1.33
C ASP A 87 18.64 -22.66 0.18
N GLY A 88 18.47 -22.04 -0.99
CA GLY A 88 17.80 -22.61 -2.15
C GLY A 88 16.28 -22.46 -2.12
N THR A 89 15.72 -21.81 -1.09
CA THR A 89 14.29 -21.52 -1.01
C THR A 89 13.91 -20.49 -2.07
N VAL A 90 12.76 -20.71 -2.70
CA VAL A 90 12.20 -19.79 -3.69
C VAL A 90 10.85 -19.26 -3.20
N TYR A 91 10.75 -17.94 -3.08
CA TYR A 91 9.50 -17.25 -2.77
C TYR A 91 8.95 -16.60 -4.04
N THR A 92 7.65 -16.66 -4.24
CA THR A 92 6.98 -16.03 -5.39
C THR A 92 5.74 -15.29 -4.93
N ASP A 93 5.57 -14.06 -5.40
CA ASP A 93 4.40 -13.24 -5.10
C ASP A 93 4.02 -12.36 -6.30
N ILE A 94 2.81 -11.79 -6.28
CA ILE A 94 2.34 -10.81 -7.27
C ILE A 94 2.03 -9.51 -6.54
N VAL A 95 2.74 -8.44 -6.91
CA VAL A 95 2.59 -7.12 -6.30
C VAL A 95 1.82 -6.20 -7.25
N THR A 96 0.74 -5.62 -6.76
CA THR A 96 -0.10 -4.67 -7.49
C THR A 96 -0.01 -3.28 -6.85
N ALA A 97 0.15 -2.23 -7.65
CA ALA A 97 0.04 -0.86 -7.15
C ALA A 97 -1.35 -0.62 -6.51
N PRO A 98 -1.46 0.19 -5.45
CA PRO A 98 -2.76 0.60 -4.94
C PRO A 98 -3.54 1.32 -6.05
N LEU A 99 -4.76 0.86 -6.35
CA LEU A 99 -5.66 1.59 -7.22
C LEU A 99 -5.91 2.97 -6.59
N HIS A 100 -5.48 4.05 -7.25
CA HIS A 100 -5.89 5.39 -6.86
C HIS A 100 -7.42 5.47 -6.94
N PRO A 101 -8.13 5.79 -5.84
CA PRO A 101 -9.56 6.05 -5.94
C PRO A 101 -9.70 7.29 -6.84
N VAL A 102 -10.29 7.11 -8.01
CA VAL A 102 -10.81 8.24 -8.78
C VAL A 102 -11.85 8.89 -7.88
N SER A 103 -11.56 10.08 -7.36
CA SER A 103 -12.52 10.90 -6.63
C SER A 103 -13.72 11.16 -7.54
N LEU A 104 -14.75 10.32 -7.42
CA LEU A 104 -16.08 10.68 -7.87
C LEU A 104 -16.58 11.76 -6.92
N ASP A 105 -16.57 12.98 -7.45
CA ASP A 105 -17.30 14.14 -6.97
C ASP A 105 -18.67 13.71 -6.42
N GLN A 106 -18.77 13.63 -5.09
CA GLN A 106 -20.03 13.47 -4.37
C GLN A 106 -20.10 14.57 -3.33
N SER A 107 -20.58 15.72 -3.77
CA SER A 107 -21.21 16.70 -2.90
C SER A 107 -22.28 16.01 -2.04
N PRO A 108 -22.25 16.11 -0.70
CA PRO A 108 -23.27 15.50 0.15
C PRO A 108 -24.55 16.35 0.14
N PRO A 109 -25.75 15.77 -0.11
CA PRO A 109 -26.98 16.44 0.25
C PRO A 109 -27.22 16.31 1.76
N THR A 110 -27.44 17.46 2.40
CA THR A 110 -27.89 17.63 3.78
C THR A 110 -29.15 16.83 4.08
N GLY A 111 -29.15 16.04 5.16
CA GLY A 111 -30.35 15.49 5.79
C GLY A 111 -30.07 14.97 7.22
N PRO A 112 -30.97 15.14 8.21
CA PRO A 112 -30.62 15.02 9.63
C PRO A 112 -30.84 13.62 10.23
N ARG A 113 -30.06 13.42 11.31
CA ARG A 113 -29.94 12.29 12.25
C ARG A 113 -31.24 11.55 12.63
N ALA A 114 -31.12 10.23 12.80
CA ALA A 114 -31.87 9.48 13.80
C ALA A 114 -31.03 8.30 14.31
N SER A 115 -30.85 8.27 15.64
CA SER A 115 -30.25 7.23 16.45
C SER A 115 -31.15 6.00 16.50
N VAL A 116 -30.59 4.78 16.58
CA VAL A 116 -31.01 3.74 17.53
C VAL A 116 -29.98 2.61 17.59
N GLU A 117 -29.76 2.17 18.81
CA GLU A 117 -29.08 0.95 19.25
C GLU A 117 -29.71 -0.29 18.61
N ASP A 118 -28.91 -1.29 18.25
CA ASP A 118 -29.16 -2.64 18.79
C ASP A 118 -27.93 -3.54 18.63
N GLY A 119 -27.76 -4.39 19.63
CA GLY A 119 -26.61 -5.26 19.78
C GLY A 119 -26.72 -6.59 19.03
N ASP A 120 -25.60 -7.28 19.14
CA ASP A 120 -25.44 -8.73 19.07
C ASP A 120 -25.74 -9.43 17.73
N SER A 121 -24.67 -9.82 17.04
CA SER A 121 -24.62 -11.12 16.39
C SER A 121 -23.16 -11.52 16.23
N ALA A 122 -22.75 -12.38 17.17
CA ALA A 122 -21.63 -13.30 17.10
C ALA A 122 -21.20 -13.65 15.66
N ARG A 123 -19.92 -13.43 15.37
CA ARG A 123 -19.19 -14.25 14.42
C ARG A 123 -17.98 -14.81 15.15
N ASP A 124 -18.24 -15.89 15.87
CA ASP A 124 -17.21 -16.90 16.10
C ASP A 124 -16.90 -17.54 14.73
N ALA A 125 -15.78 -17.13 14.18
CA ALA A 125 -15.03 -17.89 13.21
C ALA A 125 -13.56 -17.67 13.55
N THR A 126 -13.14 -18.28 14.66
CA THR A 126 -11.74 -18.36 15.06
C THR A 126 -11.00 -19.27 14.08
N GLU A 127 -10.74 -18.76 12.88
CA GLU A 127 -9.56 -19.18 12.12
C GLU A 127 -8.35 -18.63 12.90
N PRO A 128 -7.34 -19.46 13.25
CA PRO A 128 -6.12 -18.95 13.86
C PRO A 128 -5.47 -18.00 12.86
N SER A 129 -5.75 -16.71 13.03
CA SER A 129 -5.17 -15.64 12.24
C SER A 129 -3.68 -15.68 12.52
N HIS A 130 -2.91 -16.21 11.58
CA HIS A 130 -1.46 -16.24 11.69
C HIS A 130 -0.96 -14.81 11.98
N PRO A 131 -0.03 -14.63 12.94
CA PRO A 131 0.51 -13.32 13.25
C PRO A 131 1.09 -12.74 11.96
N ARG A 132 0.60 -11.55 11.57
CA ARG A 132 1.16 -10.83 10.42
C ARG A 132 2.49 -10.25 10.87
N ALA A 133 3.57 -10.80 10.33
CA ALA A 133 4.89 -10.23 10.55
C ALA A 133 4.95 -8.85 9.89
N LEU A 134 5.26 -7.82 10.68
CA LEU A 134 5.72 -6.56 10.14
C LEU A 134 7.13 -6.77 9.55
N GLN A 135 7.40 -6.20 8.37
CA GLN A 135 8.74 -6.24 7.80
C GLN A 135 9.75 -5.63 8.80
N SER A 136 10.92 -6.24 8.93
CA SER A 136 11.94 -5.84 9.91
C SER A 136 12.26 -4.35 9.80
N ALA A 137 12.01 -3.62 10.89
CA ALA A 137 12.48 -2.24 11.05
C ALA A 137 13.89 -2.26 11.68
N GLU A 138 14.79 -1.46 11.13
CA GLU A 138 16.18 -1.32 11.60
C GLU A 138 16.38 0.03 12.31
N GLY A 139 17.48 0.18 13.06
CA GLY A 139 17.79 1.39 13.83
C GLY A 139 17.58 1.27 15.34
N PHE A 140 17.17 0.09 15.80
CA PHE A 140 17.05 -0.21 17.22
C PHE A 140 18.40 -0.51 17.89
N VAL A 141 18.56 -0.09 19.14
CA VAL A 141 19.68 -0.44 20.02
C VAL A 141 19.59 -1.93 20.38
N PRO A 142 20.69 -2.70 20.26
CA PRO A 142 20.68 -4.12 20.64
C PRO A 142 20.21 -4.33 22.08
N GLY A 143 19.17 -5.15 22.25
CA GLY A 143 18.59 -5.47 23.55
C GLY A 143 17.58 -4.44 24.07
N GLU A 144 17.23 -3.41 23.30
CA GLU A 144 16.15 -2.51 23.69
C GLU A 144 14.77 -3.16 23.53
N GLU A 145 13.82 -2.66 24.32
CA GLU A 145 12.41 -3.02 24.21
C GLU A 145 11.76 -2.18 23.12
N VAL A 146 11.17 -2.86 22.12
CA VAL A 146 10.52 -2.20 20.99
C VAL A 146 9.00 -2.23 21.17
N ALA A 147 8.40 -1.06 21.43
CA ALA A 147 6.95 -0.92 21.47
C ALA A 147 6.35 -1.02 20.06
N VAL A 148 5.36 -1.90 19.88
CA VAL A 148 4.61 -2.05 18.63
C VAL A 148 3.21 -1.50 18.80
N ALA A 149 2.90 -0.42 18.08
CA ALA A 149 1.60 0.24 18.13
C ALA A 149 0.87 0.14 16.79
N VAL A 150 -0.44 -0.15 16.84
CA VAL A 150 -1.33 -0.10 15.68
C VAL A 150 -2.03 1.25 15.66
N ILE A 151 -2.03 1.93 14.51
CA ILE A 151 -2.76 3.19 14.34
C ILE A 151 -4.25 2.88 14.24
N VAL A 152 -4.97 3.08 15.35
CA VAL A 152 -6.43 2.87 15.42
C VAL A 152 -7.25 4.12 15.06
N ARG A 153 -6.63 5.30 15.14
CA ARG A 153 -7.29 6.60 14.93
C ARG A 153 -6.30 7.64 14.39
N HIS A 154 -6.81 8.56 13.60
CA HIS A 154 -6.13 9.80 13.24
C HIS A 154 -6.80 11.00 13.93
N ALA A 155 -6.00 11.98 14.36
CA ALA A 155 -6.46 13.26 14.88
C ALA A 155 -5.71 14.40 14.18
N ALA A 156 -6.38 15.52 13.96
CA ALA A 156 -5.75 16.71 13.39
C ALA A 156 -5.06 17.52 14.48
N ALA A 157 -3.90 18.09 14.14
CA ALA A 157 -3.32 19.18 14.93
C ALA A 157 -4.09 20.49 14.65
N SER A 158 -4.22 21.35 15.65
CA SER A 158 -4.75 22.71 15.49
C SER A 158 -3.75 23.61 14.75
N GLY A 159 -4.20 24.81 14.37
CA GLY A 159 -3.37 25.75 13.60
C GLY A 159 -2.11 26.26 14.32
N ASP A 160 -2.00 26.04 15.62
CA ASP A 160 -0.81 26.32 16.46
C ASP A 160 0.08 25.07 16.67
N GLY A 161 -0.28 23.93 16.07
CA GLY A 161 0.47 22.68 16.18
C GLY A 161 0.12 21.80 17.38
N ALA A 162 -0.85 22.18 18.22
CA ALA A 162 -1.29 21.32 19.31
C ALA A 162 -2.16 20.16 18.79
N ALA A 163 -1.95 18.95 19.31
CA ALA A 163 -2.78 17.79 19.00
C ALA A 163 -3.40 17.23 20.28
N ARG A 164 -4.67 16.82 20.21
CA ARG A 164 -5.37 16.11 21.29
C ARG A 164 -6.10 14.92 20.71
N ALA A 165 -5.96 13.77 21.34
CA ALA A 165 -6.68 12.55 20.99
C ALA A 165 -7.43 12.04 22.22
N GLN A 166 -8.70 11.70 22.05
CA GLN A 166 -9.44 10.94 23.05
C GLN A 166 -9.19 9.45 22.81
N ILE A 167 -8.91 8.71 23.89
CA ILE A 167 -8.66 7.27 23.86
C ILE A 167 -9.77 6.61 24.66
N GLU A 168 -10.45 5.64 24.03
CA GLU A 168 -11.48 4.86 24.71
C GLU A 168 -10.81 3.92 25.74
N PRO A 169 -11.36 3.77 26.96
CA PRO A 169 -10.75 2.94 27.99
C PRO A 169 -10.45 1.50 27.54
N GLY A 170 -11.36 0.90 26.76
CA GLY A 170 -11.17 -0.47 26.24
C GLY A 170 -9.97 -0.64 25.31
N LEU A 171 -9.41 0.43 24.74
CA LEU A 171 -8.15 0.38 23.99
C LEU A 171 -6.94 0.38 24.91
N LEU A 172 -7.04 1.02 26.08
CA LEU A 172 -5.99 1.00 27.09
C LEU A 172 -5.88 -0.38 27.71
N ASP A 173 -7.01 -1.05 27.95
CA ASP A 173 -7.05 -2.41 28.50
C ASP A 173 -6.32 -3.45 27.63
N LEU A 174 -6.01 -3.14 26.37
CA LEU A 174 -5.24 -3.99 25.48
C LEU A 174 -3.73 -3.98 25.78
N SER A 175 -3.23 -2.98 26.50
CA SER A 175 -1.82 -2.83 26.86
C SER A 175 -1.63 -2.74 28.37
N PRO A 176 -0.76 -3.56 28.99
CA PRO A 176 -0.51 -3.48 30.43
C PRO A 176 0.19 -2.18 30.85
N THR A 177 0.85 -1.46 29.95
CA THR A 177 1.54 -0.20 30.27
C THR A 177 0.61 1.01 30.21
N HIS A 178 -0.55 0.91 29.56
CA HIS A 178 -1.46 2.03 29.28
C HIS A 178 -0.77 3.23 28.59
N GLU A 179 0.37 3.00 27.92
CA GLU A 179 1.09 4.03 27.19
C GLU A 179 0.41 4.34 25.86
N VAL A 180 0.41 5.62 25.48
CA VAL A 180 -0.15 6.12 24.23
C VAL A 180 0.91 6.91 23.48
N ILE A 181 1.02 6.64 22.18
CA ILE A 181 1.91 7.35 21.25
C ILE A 181 1.10 8.33 20.40
N LEU A 182 1.50 9.60 20.39
CA LEU A 182 1.08 10.59 19.39
C LEU A 182 2.20 10.78 18.36
N LEU A 183 1.91 10.42 17.11
CA LEU A 183 2.84 10.53 15.99
C LEU A 183 2.37 11.56 14.96
N GLY A 184 3.14 12.64 14.80
CA GLY A 184 2.98 13.62 13.73
C GLY A 184 3.45 13.03 12.40
N ARG A 185 2.51 12.68 11.51
CA ARG A 185 2.83 12.01 10.23
C ARG A 185 3.71 12.82 9.27
N VAL A 186 3.62 14.15 9.34
CA VAL A 186 4.41 15.05 8.47
C VAL A 186 5.74 15.41 9.12
N SER A 187 5.73 15.76 10.41
CA SER A 187 6.93 16.22 11.13
C SER A 187 7.79 15.10 11.70
N GLY A 188 7.23 13.89 11.84
CA GLY A 188 7.86 12.79 12.59
C GLY A 188 7.87 12.98 14.10
N THR A 189 7.23 14.02 14.64
CA THR A 189 7.20 14.28 16.08
C THR A 189 6.51 13.13 16.81
N CYS A 190 7.21 12.53 17.78
CA CYS A 190 6.71 11.42 18.59
C CYS A 190 6.63 11.86 20.05
N VAL A 191 5.47 11.67 20.68
CA VAL A 191 5.26 11.92 22.11
C VAL A 191 4.64 10.67 22.72
N ILE A 192 5.23 10.20 23.81
CA ILE A 192 4.74 9.06 24.60
C ILE A 192 4.20 9.60 25.91
N GLY A 193 3.03 9.14 26.33
CA GLY A 193 2.44 9.53 27.60
C GLY A 193 1.34 8.59 28.07
N HIS A 194 0.78 8.91 29.23
CA HIS A 194 -0.37 8.21 29.78
C HIS A 194 -1.59 9.14 29.70
N PRO A 195 -2.75 8.65 29.24
CA PRO A 195 -3.98 9.41 29.34
C PRO A 195 -4.33 9.62 30.82
N ALA A 196 -4.78 10.84 31.12
CA ALA A 196 -5.15 11.26 32.47
C ALA A 196 -6.55 10.78 32.87
#